data_AF-A0A4U5VCA1-F1
#
_entry.id   AF-A0A4U5VCA1-F1
#
_cell.length_a   1.000
_cell.length_b   1.000
_cell.length_c   1.000
_cell.angle_alpha   90.00
_cell.angle_beta   90.00
_cell.angle_gamma   90.00
#
_symmetry.space_group_name_H-M   'P 1'
#
loop_
_entity.id
_entity.type
_entity.pdbx_description
1 polymer ?
#
loop_
_entity_poly.entity_id
_entity_poly.type
_entity_poly.pdbx_seq_one_letter_code
_entity_poly.pdbx_strand_id
1 'polypeptide(L)'
;MEAATESPHGCGNSSDTEEDRDSDTDFGPSKLGTKEYWEATYQNELETFKDVGDVGEIWFGEESMTRVLRWMDKTTIPENAAILDIGTGNGAFLVELAKHGYKNLTGIDYSPASVELARNVLQAEDLTDVTVKEMDFLNCQGELKDFDVCIDKGTFDAISLNPENA
;
A
#
# COMPACT_ATOMS: atom_id res chain seq x y z
N MET A 1 -62.19 -15.43 -43.41
CA MET A 1 -61.30 -14.71 -44.35
C MET A 1 -59.90 -14.87 -43.78
N GLU A 2 -59.27 -16.01 -44.07
CA GLU A 2 -58.27 -16.20 -45.14
C GLU A 2 -57.08 -15.25 -44.94
N ALA A 3 -55.97 -15.70 -44.35
CA ALA A 3 -54.89 -16.56 -44.88
C ALA A 3 -53.74 -15.71 -45.47
N ALA A 4 -52.53 -15.90 -44.93
CA ALA A 4 -51.28 -15.71 -45.65
C ALA A 4 -50.17 -16.54 -44.99
N THR A 5 -49.65 -17.47 -45.78
CA THR A 5 -48.43 -18.28 -45.62
C THR A 5 -47.18 -17.38 -45.62
N GLU A 6 -46.05 -17.76 -45.01
CA GLU A 6 -44.96 -18.46 -45.69
C GLU A 6 -43.93 -19.06 -44.70
N SER A 7 -43.07 -19.92 -45.26
CA SER A 7 -42.44 -21.12 -44.71
C SER A 7 -40.95 -20.93 -44.31
N PRO A 8 -40.26 -21.98 -43.82
CA PRO A 8 -39.17 -21.91 -42.82
C PRO A 8 -37.77 -22.03 -43.43
N HIS A 9 -36.74 -21.63 -42.70
CA HIS A 9 -35.38 -22.19 -42.85
C HIS A 9 -34.80 -22.44 -41.45
N GLY A 10 -34.72 -23.71 -41.08
CA GLY A 10 -33.94 -24.18 -39.95
C GLY A 10 -32.62 -24.76 -40.42
N CYS A 11 -31.54 -24.51 -39.66
CA CYS A 11 -30.37 -25.35 -39.40
C CYS A 11 -29.45 -24.45 -38.53
N GLY A 12 -28.93 -24.81 -37.37
CA GLY A 12 -28.76 -26.10 -36.72
C GLY A 12 -27.40 -26.07 -36.01
N ASN A 13 -27.46 -26.00 -34.68
CA ASN A 13 -26.53 -26.54 -33.69
C ASN A 13 -25.06 -26.09 -33.56
N SER A 14 -24.63 -26.19 -32.30
CA SER A 14 -23.26 -26.27 -31.74
C SER A 14 -22.65 -24.90 -31.42
N SER A 15 -22.26 -24.56 -30.19
CA SER A 15 -21.75 -25.40 -29.10
C SER A 15 -21.92 -24.70 -27.76
N ASP A 16 -22.41 -25.44 -26.76
CA ASP A 16 -22.03 -25.23 -25.38
C ASP A 16 -20.51 -25.41 -25.28
N THR A 17 -19.81 -24.40 -24.79
CA THR A 17 -18.66 -24.57 -23.89
C THR A 17 -18.53 -23.31 -23.06
N GLU A 18 -18.81 -23.49 -21.77
CA GLU A 18 -18.18 -22.79 -20.66
C GLU A 18 -16.76 -22.35 -21.03
N GLU A 19 -16.47 -21.06 -20.84
CA GLU A 19 -15.13 -20.51 -20.59
C GLU A 19 -15.26 -18.97 -20.52
N ASP A 20 -16.07 -18.46 -19.59
CA ASP A 20 -15.61 -17.29 -18.85
C ASP A 20 -14.54 -17.82 -17.88
N ARG A 21 -13.39 -18.17 -18.46
CA ARG A 21 -12.16 -18.33 -17.69
C ARG A 21 -11.98 -16.99 -17.01
N ASP A 22 -11.74 -17.02 -15.70
CA ASP A 22 -11.02 -15.96 -15.03
C ASP A 22 -9.99 -15.43 -16.02
N SER A 23 -10.20 -14.21 -16.54
CA SER A 23 -9.08 -13.49 -17.07
C SER A 23 -8.19 -13.33 -15.86
N ASP A 24 -7.16 -14.17 -15.77
CA ASP A 24 -5.94 -13.88 -15.04
C ASP A 24 -5.49 -12.50 -15.50
N THR A 25 -6.12 -11.45 -14.98
CA THR A 25 -5.57 -10.10 -14.99
C THR A 25 -4.56 -10.09 -13.88
N ASP A 26 -3.54 -10.95 -14.04
CA ASP A 26 -2.29 -10.79 -13.35
C ASP A 26 -1.84 -9.38 -13.73
N PHE A 27 -1.77 -8.51 -12.74
CA PHE A 27 -1.41 -7.13 -12.98
C PHE A 27 0.03 -7.14 -13.49
N GLY A 28 0.19 -6.98 -14.81
CA GLY A 28 1.50 -7.00 -15.43
C GLY A 28 2.42 -5.94 -14.80
N PRO A 29 3.74 -6.11 -14.91
CA PRO A 29 4.70 -5.22 -14.29
C PRO A 29 4.45 -3.74 -14.61
N SER A 30 4.70 -2.90 -13.61
CA SER A 30 4.41 -1.47 -13.64
C SER A 30 5.56 -0.66 -13.06
N LYS A 31 5.67 0.60 -13.47
CA LYS A 31 6.59 1.57 -12.84
C LYS A 31 6.37 1.70 -11.33
N LEU A 32 5.16 1.38 -10.85
CA LEU A 32 4.82 1.36 -9.42
C LEU A 32 5.65 0.34 -8.63
N GLY A 33 6.30 -0.63 -9.28
CA GLY A 33 7.21 -1.56 -8.62
C GLY A 33 8.68 -1.16 -8.65
N THR A 34 9.03 0.02 -9.16
CA THR A 34 10.43 0.46 -9.24
C THR A 34 10.76 1.47 -8.15
N LYS A 35 11.95 1.32 -7.55
CA LYS A 35 12.46 2.28 -6.55
C LYS A 35 12.54 3.69 -7.13
N GLU A 36 12.91 3.81 -8.40
CA GLU A 36 13.08 5.09 -9.10
C GLU A 36 11.77 5.87 -9.19
N TYR A 37 10.64 5.19 -9.40
CA TYR A 37 9.32 5.83 -9.43
C TYR A 37 8.97 6.43 -8.07
N TRP A 38 9.18 5.63 -7.01
CA TRP A 38 8.87 6.04 -5.65
C TRP A 38 9.79 7.16 -5.17
N GLU A 39 11.09 7.06 -5.42
CA GLU A 39 12.04 8.12 -5.10
C GLU A 39 11.65 9.45 -5.77
N ALA A 40 11.31 9.44 -7.05
CA ALA A 40 10.86 10.65 -7.75
C ALA A 40 9.53 11.18 -7.20
N THR A 41 8.61 10.29 -6.81
CA THR A 41 7.31 10.66 -6.23
C THR A 41 7.52 11.35 -4.88
N TYR A 42 8.29 10.74 -3.98
CA TYR A 42 8.57 11.29 -2.66
C TYR A 42 9.41 12.57 -2.69
N GLN A 43 10.28 12.76 -3.68
CA GLN A 43 10.96 14.04 -3.86
C GLN A 43 9.97 15.18 -4.15
N ASN A 44 9.00 14.94 -5.04
CA ASN A 44 7.97 15.94 -5.33
C ASN A 44 7.05 16.18 -4.13
N GLU A 45 6.64 15.14 -3.42
CA GLU A 45 5.81 15.25 -2.22
C GLU A 45 6.55 15.99 -1.09
N LEU A 46 7.84 15.71 -0.90
CA LEU A 46 8.69 16.42 0.06
C LEU A 46 8.79 17.92 -0.24
N GLU A 47 8.97 18.29 -1.50
CA GLU A 47 8.96 19.70 -1.92
C GLU A 47 7.58 20.34 -1.67
N THR A 48 6.51 19.63 -2.00
CA THR A 48 5.13 20.10 -1.81
C THR A 48 4.81 20.27 -0.32
N PHE A 49 5.23 19.34 0.53
CA PHE A 49 5.08 19.44 1.98
C PHE A 49 5.80 20.67 2.53
N LYS A 50 7.03 20.94 2.06
CA LYS A 50 7.80 22.12 2.48
C LYS A 50 7.16 23.44 2.04
N ASP A 51 6.44 23.46 0.93
CA ASP A 51 5.78 24.65 0.40
C ASP A 51 4.41 24.92 1.06
N VAL A 52 3.54 23.91 1.08
CA VAL A 52 2.12 24.08 1.47
C VAL A 52 1.65 23.13 2.59
N GLY A 53 2.52 22.25 3.09
CA GLY A 53 2.16 21.29 4.14
C GLY A 53 1.33 20.10 3.67
N ASP A 54 1.23 19.87 2.35
CA ASP A 54 0.56 18.69 1.81
C ASP A 54 1.44 17.45 1.99
N VAL A 55 0.90 16.42 2.63
CA VAL A 55 1.61 15.18 2.98
C VAL A 55 1.72 14.21 1.81
N GLY A 56 1.07 14.50 0.68
CA GLY A 56 1.07 13.63 -0.49
C GLY A 56 0.03 12.51 -0.42
N GLU A 57 0.17 11.52 -1.31
CA GLU A 57 -0.85 10.47 -1.49
C GLU A 57 -0.81 9.43 -0.37
N ILE A 58 -1.98 9.17 0.23
CA ILE A 58 -2.17 8.05 1.16
C ILE A 58 -2.68 6.84 0.38
N TRP A 59 -1.76 5.95 0.00
CA TRP A 59 -2.09 4.71 -0.73
C TRP A 59 -3.10 3.84 0.03
N PHE A 60 -4.11 3.33 -0.69
CA PHE A 60 -5.27 2.60 -0.14
C PHE A 60 -6.15 3.40 0.86
N GLY A 61 -5.87 4.69 1.06
CA GLY A 61 -6.66 5.64 1.84
C GLY A 61 -6.73 5.36 3.34
N GLU A 62 -7.30 6.33 4.07
CA GLU A 62 -7.45 6.29 5.54
C GLU A 62 -8.37 5.17 6.06
N GLU A 63 -9.28 4.70 5.21
CA GLU A 63 -10.13 3.55 5.55
C GLU A 63 -9.32 2.29 5.83
N SER A 64 -8.23 2.07 5.08
CA SER A 64 -7.37 0.90 5.28
C SER A 64 -6.67 0.96 6.64
N MET A 65 -6.13 2.13 7.02
CA MET A 65 -5.53 2.39 8.33
C MET A 65 -6.55 2.16 9.46
N THR A 66 -7.76 2.70 9.31
CA THR A 66 -8.86 2.51 10.27
C THR A 66 -9.20 1.03 10.48
N ARG A 67 -9.19 0.22 9.42
CA ARG A 67 -9.46 -1.22 9.50
C ARG A 67 -8.38 -1.96 10.28
N VAL A 68 -7.11 -1.59 10.08
CA VAL A 68 -5.97 -2.15 10.83
C VAL A 68 -6.04 -1.76 12.29
N LEU A 69 -6.23 -0.48 12.62
CA LEU A 69 -6.37 -0.01 14.01
C LEU A 69 -7.51 -0.74 14.74
N ARG A 70 -8.67 -0.87 14.09
CA ARG A 70 -9.80 -1.64 14.64
C ARG A 70 -9.48 -3.12 14.87
N TRP A 71 -8.64 -3.73 14.03
CA TRP A 71 -8.17 -5.10 14.26
C TRP A 71 -7.20 -5.17 15.44
N MET A 72 -6.29 -4.20 15.58
CA MET A 72 -5.36 -4.13 16.70
C MET A 72 -6.10 -3.97 18.04
N ASP A 73 -7.14 -3.12 18.08
CA ASP A 73 -8.02 -2.95 19.24
C ASP A 73 -8.66 -4.26 19.68
N LYS A 74 -9.23 -5.00 18.72
CA LYS A 74 -9.86 -6.30 18.98
C LYS A 74 -8.86 -7.35 19.47
N THR A 75 -7.63 -7.26 19.00
CA THR A 75 -6.54 -8.18 19.39
C THR A 75 -5.90 -7.76 20.71
N THR A 76 -6.23 -6.58 21.23
CA THR A 76 -5.69 -6.03 22.47
C THR A 76 -4.17 -5.91 22.41
N ILE A 77 -3.65 -5.36 21.31
CA ILE A 77 -2.22 -5.08 21.16
C ILE A 77 -1.80 -4.07 22.25
N PRO A 78 -0.77 -4.36 23.06
CA PRO A 78 -0.31 -3.41 24.07
C PRO A 78 0.20 -2.09 23.47
N GLU A 79 -0.07 -0.96 24.13
CA GLU A 79 0.42 0.37 23.68
C GLU A 79 1.95 0.45 23.53
N ASN A 80 2.69 -0.38 24.26
CA ASN A 80 4.15 -0.44 24.22
C ASN A 80 4.70 -1.56 23.32
N ALA A 81 3.82 -2.25 22.58
CA ALA A 81 4.24 -3.24 21.58
C ALA A 81 5.17 -2.57 20.55
N ALA A 82 6.24 -3.26 20.19
CA ALA A 82 7.15 -2.84 19.14
C ALA A 82 6.47 -3.01 17.78
N ILE A 83 6.08 -1.90 17.15
CA ILE A 83 5.36 -1.90 15.86
C ILE A 83 6.29 -1.39 14.76
N LEU A 84 6.37 -2.15 13.68
CA LEU A 84 7.09 -1.81 12.45
C LEU A 84 6.10 -1.53 11.32
N ASP A 85 6.20 -0.35 10.71
CA ASP A 85 5.55 0.01 9.46
C ASP A 85 6.55 -0.11 8.30
N ILE A 86 6.34 -1.10 7.43
CA ILE A 86 7.24 -1.44 6.31
C ILE A 86 6.78 -0.65 5.09
N GLY A 87 7.70 0.06 4.43
CA GLY A 87 7.37 0.95 3.32
C GLY A 87 6.47 2.10 3.79
N THR A 88 6.91 2.79 4.84
CA THR A 88 6.11 3.79 5.58
C THR A 88 5.72 5.01 4.73
N GLY A 89 6.39 5.24 3.60
CA GLY A 89 6.07 6.33 2.68
C GLY A 89 6.13 7.70 3.35
N ASN A 90 5.03 8.44 3.35
CA ASN A 90 4.94 9.75 4.00
C ASN A 90 4.76 9.70 5.53
N GLY A 91 4.70 8.51 6.14
CA GLY A 91 4.55 8.34 7.58
C GLY A 91 3.14 8.60 8.14
N ALA A 92 2.13 8.79 7.30
CA ALA A 92 0.76 9.05 7.75
C ALA A 92 0.22 7.96 8.69
N PHE A 93 0.56 6.70 8.45
CA PHE A 93 0.08 5.63 9.32
C PHE A 93 0.80 5.60 10.68
N LEU A 94 2.08 6.01 10.75
CA LEU A 94 2.78 6.21 12.01
C LEU A 94 2.13 7.31 12.86
N VAL A 95 1.67 8.40 12.21
CA VAL A 95 0.91 9.47 12.88
C VAL A 95 -0.37 8.90 13.50
N GLU A 96 -1.14 8.13 12.73
CA GLU A 96 -2.37 7.52 13.23
C GLU A 96 -2.11 6.51 14.36
N LEU A 97 -1.08 5.66 14.24
CA LEU A 97 -0.67 4.75 15.32
C LEU A 97 -0.28 5.52 16.60
N ALA A 98 0.46 6.61 16.48
CA ALA A 98 0.86 7.42 17.63
C ALA A 98 -0.34 8.11 18.28
N LYS A 99 -1.24 8.70 17.47
CA LYS A 99 -2.50 9.31 17.94
C LYS A 99 -3.43 8.28 18.60
N HIS A 100 -3.36 7.03 18.16
CA HIS A 100 -4.08 5.90 18.76
C HIS A 100 -3.45 5.38 20.06
N GLY A 101 -2.29 5.92 20.47
CA GLY A 101 -1.68 5.67 21.78
C GLY A 101 -0.47 4.72 21.77
N TYR A 102 -0.05 4.23 20.61
CA TYR A 102 1.14 3.39 20.51
C TYR A 102 2.43 4.21 20.66
N LYS A 103 3.39 3.66 21.42
CA LYS A 103 4.58 4.40 21.88
C LYS A 103 5.90 3.90 21.29
N ASN A 104 5.93 2.67 20.81
CA ASN A 104 7.15 2.05 20.28
C ASN A 104 7.00 1.80 18.78
N LEU A 105 7.11 2.89 18.02
CA LEU A 105 6.84 2.92 16.58
C LEU A 105 8.13 3.07 15.79
N THR A 106 8.30 2.22 14.79
CA THR A 106 9.35 2.33 13.78
C THR A 106 8.76 2.29 12.38
N GLY A 107 9.08 3.27 11.56
CA GLY A 107 8.87 3.23 10.12
C GLY A 107 10.17 2.95 9.36
N ILE A 108 10.09 2.19 8.29
CA ILE A 108 11.19 2.01 7.36
C ILE A 108 10.74 2.25 5.92
N ASP A 109 11.64 2.81 5.12
CA ASP A 109 11.46 2.94 3.69
C ASP A 109 12.82 2.86 2.97
N TYR A 110 12.84 2.36 1.74
CA TYR A 110 14.07 2.28 0.93
C TYR A 110 14.48 3.62 0.29
N SER A 111 13.60 4.64 0.39
CA SER A 111 13.71 5.92 -0.27
C SER A 111 14.15 6.97 0.75
N PRO A 112 15.33 7.59 0.58
CA PRO A 112 15.76 8.70 1.41
C PRO A 112 14.74 9.84 1.46
N ALA A 113 14.10 10.15 0.32
CA ALA A 113 13.10 11.21 0.24
C ALA A 113 11.84 10.88 1.06
N SER A 114 11.35 9.64 1.03
CA SER A 114 10.26 9.19 1.92
C SER A 114 10.64 9.34 3.38
N VAL A 115 11.83 8.91 3.77
CA VAL A 115 12.29 8.97 5.16
C VAL A 115 12.36 10.42 5.65
N GLU A 116 12.83 11.35 4.82
CA GLU A 116 12.83 12.78 5.14
C GLU A 116 11.40 13.33 5.24
N LEU A 117 10.53 12.99 4.29
CA LEU A 117 9.12 13.40 4.29
C LEU A 117 8.41 12.91 5.56
N ALA A 118 8.50 11.63 5.89
CA ALA A 118 7.87 11.05 7.08
C ALA A 118 8.35 11.73 8.37
N ARG A 119 9.66 12.02 8.49
CA ARG A 119 10.18 12.76 9.65
C ARG A 119 9.61 14.16 9.74
N ASN A 120 9.47 14.87 8.61
CA ASN A 120 8.90 16.21 8.58
C ASN A 120 7.41 16.21 8.94
N VAL A 121 6.65 15.22 8.46
CA VAL A 121 5.23 15.01 8.80
C VAL A 121 5.09 14.73 10.30
N LEU A 122 5.86 13.78 10.84
CA LEU A 122 5.86 13.47 12.27
C LEU A 122 6.23 14.69 13.12
N GLN A 123 7.23 15.48 12.70
CA GLN A 123 7.62 16.70 13.39
C GLN A 123 6.50 17.76 13.39
N ALA A 124 5.78 17.91 12.28
CA ALA A 124 4.65 18.85 12.19
C ALA A 124 3.47 18.45 13.08
N GLU A 125 3.37 17.17 13.44
CA GLU A 125 2.39 16.61 14.38
C GLU A 125 2.90 16.54 15.83
N ASP A 126 4.06 17.14 16.13
CA ASP A 126 4.74 17.09 17.44
C ASP A 126 5.08 15.65 17.92
N LEU A 127 5.27 14.71 16.99
CA LEU A 127 5.58 13.30 17.25
C LEU A 127 7.08 13.01 17.13
N THR A 128 7.86 13.38 18.16
CA THR A 128 9.33 13.24 18.14
C THR A 128 9.86 11.87 18.56
N ASP A 129 9.02 11.03 19.18
CA ASP A 129 9.44 9.74 19.73
C ASP A 129 9.30 8.57 18.73
N VAL A 130 8.84 8.84 17.52
CA VAL A 130 8.70 7.85 16.44
C VAL A 130 10.03 7.70 15.68
N THR A 131 10.50 6.47 15.52
CA THR A 131 11.73 6.19 14.77
C THR A 131 11.42 6.01 13.29
N VAL A 132 12.14 6.70 12.41
CA VAL A 132 12.06 6.47 10.95
C VAL A 132 13.46 6.25 10.39
N LYS A 133 13.66 5.18 9.62
CA LYS A 133 14.97 4.78 9.08
C LYS A 133 14.90 4.49 7.59
N GLU A 134 15.94 4.91 6.86
CA GLU A 134 16.19 4.39 5.53
C GLU A 134 16.64 2.93 5.65
N MET A 135 15.98 2.04 4.92
CA MET A 135 16.32 0.61 4.89
C MET A 135 15.85 -0.03 3.59
N ASP A 136 16.76 -0.71 2.90
CA ASP A 136 16.40 -1.63 1.82
C ASP A 136 15.85 -2.93 2.43
N PHE A 137 14.54 -2.97 2.65
CA PHE A 137 13.82 -4.10 3.21
C PHE A 137 13.76 -5.33 2.27
N LEU A 138 14.17 -5.20 1.00
CA LEU A 138 14.34 -6.36 0.11
C LEU A 138 15.66 -7.10 0.37
N ASN A 139 16.64 -6.41 0.98
CA ASN A 139 18.00 -6.92 1.20
C ASN A 139 18.49 -6.75 2.66
N CYS A 140 17.59 -6.73 3.65
CA CYS A 140 17.89 -6.36 5.05
C CYS A 140 18.37 -7.51 5.96
N GLN A 141 19.15 -8.48 5.44
CA GLN A 141 19.46 -9.75 6.13
C GLN A 141 19.85 -9.58 7.62
N GLY A 142 18.93 -9.95 8.52
CA GLY A 142 19.14 -9.98 9.98
C GLY A 142 19.01 -8.62 10.70
N GLU A 143 18.63 -7.55 10.02
CA GLU A 143 18.53 -6.20 10.61
C GLU A 143 17.17 -5.92 11.26
N LEU A 144 16.11 -6.59 10.79
CA LEU A 144 14.75 -6.46 11.34
C LEU A 144 14.44 -7.61 12.30
N LYS A 145 14.45 -7.31 13.58
CA LYS A 145 14.15 -8.24 14.68
C LYS A 145 13.46 -7.50 15.81
N ASP A 146 12.91 -8.27 16.74
CA ASP A 146 12.37 -7.75 18.01
C ASP A 146 11.13 -6.83 17.85
N PHE A 147 10.29 -7.09 16.83
CA PHE A 147 8.98 -6.45 16.66
C PHE A 147 7.84 -7.40 17.03
N ASP A 148 6.82 -6.89 17.69
CA ASP A 148 5.61 -7.62 18.07
C ASP A 148 4.58 -7.61 16.93
N VAL A 149 4.54 -6.52 16.15
CA VAL A 149 3.63 -6.34 15.01
C VAL A 149 4.40 -5.72 13.85
N CYS A 150 4.32 -6.34 12.67
CA CYS A 150 4.77 -5.75 11.42
C CYS A 150 3.56 -5.47 10.54
N ILE A 151 3.51 -4.27 9.97
CA ILE A 151 2.44 -3.82 9.11
C ILE A 151 3.01 -3.50 7.74
N ASP A 152 2.30 -3.97 6.72
CA ASP A 152 2.49 -3.59 5.34
C ASP A 152 1.14 -3.05 4.84
N LYS A 153 1.17 -1.87 4.23
CA LYS A 153 0.01 -1.22 3.63
C LYS A 153 0.36 -0.75 2.21
N GLY A 154 0.48 -1.71 1.30
CA GLY A 154 0.67 -1.46 -0.13
C GLY A 154 2.10 -1.63 -0.64
N THR A 155 3.03 -1.96 0.25
CA THR A 155 4.43 -2.18 -0.09
C THR A 155 4.57 -3.49 -0.85
N PHE A 156 3.95 -4.58 -0.40
CA PHE A 156 3.97 -5.83 -1.18
C PHE A 156 3.31 -5.64 -2.56
N ASP A 157 2.19 -4.92 -2.63
CA ASP A 157 1.53 -4.60 -3.91
C ASP A 157 2.50 -3.88 -4.85
N ALA A 158 3.17 -2.82 -4.38
CA ALA A 158 4.18 -2.12 -5.16
C ALA A 158 5.31 -3.05 -5.61
N ILE A 159 5.97 -3.74 -4.68
CA ILE A 159 7.12 -4.61 -4.98
C ILE A 159 6.75 -5.74 -5.96
N SER A 160 5.54 -6.28 -5.87
CA SER A 160 5.06 -7.35 -6.76
C SER A 160 4.91 -6.90 -8.22
N LEU A 161 4.82 -5.59 -8.47
CA LEU A 161 4.72 -5.02 -9.81
C LEU A 161 6.08 -4.76 -10.45
N ASN A 162 7.20 -5.13 -9.81
CA ASN A 162 8.54 -4.81 -10.31
C ASN A 162 8.83 -5.53 -11.65
N PRO A 163 9.15 -4.81 -12.74
CA PRO A 163 9.48 -5.40 -14.05
C PRO A 163 10.68 -6.34 -14.08
N GLU A 164 11.62 -6.24 -13.13
CA GLU A 164 12.81 -7.08 -13.09
C GLU A 164 12.55 -8.47 -12.47
N ASN A 165 11.39 -8.66 -11.84
CA ASN A 165 10.98 -9.90 -11.17
C ASN A 165 9.70 -10.52 -11.77
N ALA A 166 9.23 -10.01 -12.92
CA ALA A 166 8.02 -10.45 -13.61
C ALA A 166 8.26 -11.63 -14.58
#